data_AF-A0A2C5YJD1-F1
#
_entry.id   AF-A0A2C5YJD1-F1
#
_cell.length_a   1.000
_cell.length_b   1.000
_cell.length_c   1.000
_cell.angle_alpha   90.00
_cell.angle_beta   90.00
_cell.angle_gamma   90.00
#
_symmetry.space_group_name_H-M   'P 1'
#
loop_
_entity.id
_entity.type
_entity.pdbx_description
1 polymer ?
#
loop_
_entity_poly.entity_id
_entity_poly.type
_entity_poly.pdbx_seq_one_letter_code
_entity_poly.pdbx_strand_id
1 'polypeptide(L)'
;MASRRAVRLLIAGCVAFILIYHGFPRALIWADYLRQTNPLSGQSEVEQSFIATASEVACLHGSGRDDDSGRDDDSDREPIPNIVHFVFVQHLPARRHELGGDFGLVEYLAVRAAMVSMKPEAIYLHYRYTSRDGDLLREMEAQDEIGRGMIRENGWIARLTGLELVRYQGAIKHELKHAAHIADEIRLRVLYQHGGVYMDLDVIALRDWSSLRRAPGVVLGHEGGNRGGLCNARGGAAGAGDGVSSV
;
A
#
# COMPACT_ATOMS: atom_id res chain seq x y z
N MET A 1 -22.60 15.85 -66.88
CA MET A 1 -21.37 15.20 -66.37
C MET A 1 -20.73 16.10 -65.32
N ALA A 2 -20.61 15.64 -64.08
CA ALA A 2 -19.95 16.43 -63.03
C ALA A 2 -18.48 16.68 -63.39
N SER A 3 -17.98 17.90 -63.18
CA SER A 3 -16.59 18.22 -63.49
C SER A 3 -15.65 17.42 -62.59
N ARG A 4 -14.48 17.02 -63.11
CA ARG A 4 -13.46 16.28 -62.33
C ARG A 4 -13.05 17.00 -61.04
N ARG A 5 -13.20 18.33 -60.98
CA ARG A 5 -12.97 19.14 -59.77
C ARG A 5 -14.07 18.94 -58.73
N ALA A 6 -15.34 18.90 -59.15
CA ALA A 6 -16.47 18.65 -58.25
C ALA A 6 -16.38 17.25 -57.60
N VAL A 7 -15.99 16.23 -58.36
CA VAL A 7 -15.80 14.87 -57.84
C VAL A 7 -14.65 14.83 -56.81
N ARG A 8 -13.52 15.50 -57.07
CA ARG A 8 -12.40 15.55 -56.11
C ARG A 8 -12.76 16.26 -54.80
N LEU A 9 -13.51 17.36 -54.88
CA LEU A 9 -13.98 18.08 -53.69
C LEU A 9 -14.96 17.23 -52.88
N LEU A 10 -15.84 16.48 -53.54
CA LEU A 10 -16.77 15.58 -52.86
C LEU A 10 -16.03 14.44 -52.14
N ILE A 11 -15.05 13.82 -52.79
CA ILE A 11 -14.21 12.77 -52.18
C ILE A 11 -13.44 13.33 -50.98
N ALA A 12 -12.81 14.50 -51.11
CA ALA A 12 -12.08 15.15 -50.02
C ALA A 12 -13.01 15.48 -48.83
N GLY A 13 -14.24 15.94 -49.11
CA GLY A 13 -15.26 16.18 -48.09
C GLY A 13 -15.68 14.90 -47.37
N CYS A 14 -15.92 13.81 -48.09
CA CYS A 14 -16.25 12.51 -47.49
C CYS A 14 -15.10 11.97 -46.63
N VAL A 15 -13.85 12.08 -47.08
CA VAL A 15 -12.68 11.65 -46.32
C VAL A 15 -12.53 12.48 -45.04
N ALA A 16 -12.67 13.82 -45.13
CA ALA A 16 -12.64 14.69 -43.97
C ALA A 16 -13.75 14.34 -42.97
N PHE A 17 -14.97 14.07 -43.46
CA PHE A 17 -16.09 13.67 -42.62
C PHE A 17 -15.83 12.34 -41.88
N ILE A 18 -15.30 11.33 -42.58
CA ILE A 18 -14.94 10.03 -41.97
C ILE A 18 -13.85 10.22 -40.91
N LEU A 19 -12.81 11.03 -41.20
CA LEU A 19 -11.73 11.31 -40.26
C LEU A 19 -12.22 12.05 -39.01
N ILE A 20 -13.12 13.03 -39.17
CA ILE A 20 -13.73 13.74 -38.04
C ILE A 20 -14.62 12.78 -37.25
N TYR A 21 -15.50 12.04 -37.91
CA TYR A 21 -16.45 11.13 -37.24
C TYR A 21 -15.75 10.04 -36.41
N HIS A 22 -14.66 9.47 -36.92
CA HIS A 22 -13.91 8.43 -36.19
C HIS A 22 -12.79 8.97 -35.30
N GLY A 23 -12.20 10.12 -35.63
CA GLY A 23 -11.08 10.71 -34.91
C GLY A 23 -11.50 11.61 -33.76
N PHE A 24 -12.57 12.40 -33.93
CA PHE A 24 -13.03 13.38 -32.93
C PHE A 24 -13.46 12.74 -31.61
N PRO A 25 -14.24 11.63 -31.57
CA PRO A 25 -14.57 10.96 -30.31
C PRO A 25 -13.33 10.44 -29.58
N ARG A 26 -12.35 9.90 -30.31
CA ARG A 26 -11.08 9.43 -29.73
C ARG A 26 -10.23 10.58 -29.20
N ALA A 27 -10.20 11.70 -29.90
CA ALA A 27 -9.50 12.90 -29.47
C ALA A 27 -10.14 13.50 -28.21
N LEU A 28 -11.48 13.50 -28.11
CA LEU A 28 -12.20 13.91 -26.91
C LEU A 28 -11.92 12.97 -25.73
N ILE A 29 -12.01 11.65 -25.93
CA ILE A 29 -11.69 10.67 -24.87
C ILE A 29 -10.24 10.82 -24.40
N TRP A 30 -9.30 11.03 -25.33
CA TRP A 30 -7.89 11.24 -25.01
C TRP A 30 -7.66 12.58 -24.28
N ALA A 31 -8.33 13.65 -24.71
CA ALA A 31 -8.29 14.94 -24.03
C ALA A 31 -8.92 14.88 -22.63
N ASP A 32 -10.00 14.13 -22.46
CA ASP A 32 -10.65 13.89 -21.17
C ASP A 32 -9.77 13.05 -20.25
N TYR A 33 -9.11 12.02 -20.78
CA TYR A 33 -8.12 11.22 -20.06
C TYR A 33 -6.94 12.09 -19.57
N LEU A 34 -6.43 12.97 -20.43
CA LEU A 34 -5.35 13.89 -20.07
C LEU A 34 -5.77 14.97 -19.08
N ARG A 35 -7.00 15.48 -19.19
CA ARG A 35 -7.50 16.54 -18.31
C ARG A 35 -7.98 16.01 -16.97
N GLN A 36 -8.36 14.74 -16.86
CA GLN A 36 -9.01 14.16 -15.68
C GLN A 36 -10.25 14.95 -15.21
N THR A 37 -10.80 15.84 -16.03
CA THR A 37 -11.95 16.70 -15.69
C THR A 37 -13.28 16.13 -16.17
N ASN A 38 -13.34 14.85 -16.56
CA ASN A 38 -14.57 14.29 -17.11
C ASN A 38 -15.61 14.13 -15.98
N PRO A 39 -16.76 14.84 -16.02
CA PRO A 39 -17.78 14.77 -14.99
C PRO A 39 -18.46 13.40 -14.89
N LEU A 40 -18.29 12.53 -15.89
CA LEU A 40 -18.82 11.15 -15.91
C LEU A 40 -17.79 10.10 -15.51
N SER A 41 -16.56 10.49 -15.16
CA SER A 41 -15.49 9.55 -14.78
C SER A 41 -15.60 9.05 -13.34
N GLY A 42 -16.48 9.61 -12.52
CA GLY A 42 -16.54 9.33 -11.07
C GLY A 42 -15.35 9.91 -10.28
N GLN A 43 -14.39 10.58 -10.94
CA GLN A 43 -13.19 11.13 -10.30
C GLN A 43 -13.54 12.12 -9.17
N SER A 44 -14.59 12.93 -9.36
CA SER A 44 -15.07 13.86 -8.34
C SER A 44 -15.66 13.19 -7.10
N GLU A 45 -16.00 11.90 -7.16
CA GLU A 45 -16.43 11.11 -5.99
C GLU A 45 -15.21 10.61 -5.22
N VAL A 46 -14.12 10.23 -5.91
CA VAL A 46 -12.86 9.74 -5.33
C VAL A 46 -12.03 10.86 -4.71
N GLU A 47 -12.06 12.07 -5.29
CA GLU A 47 -11.25 13.22 -4.84
C GLU A 47 -11.87 14.00 -3.67
N GLN A 48 -13.04 13.60 -3.17
CA GLN A 48 -13.67 14.28 -2.05
C GLN A 48 -12.84 14.13 -0.79
N SER A 49 -12.69 15.22 -0.03
CA SER A 49 -12.10 15.11 1.30
C SER A 49 -13.01 14.27 2.21
N PHE A 50 -12.42 13.38 3.00
CA PHE A 50 -13.14 12.67 4.05
C PHE A 50 -13.71 13.67 5.06
N ILE A 51 -15.00 13.55 5.36
CA ILE A 51 -15.67 14.39 6.35
C ILE A 51 -16.04 13.49 7.53
N ALA A 52 -15.24 13.59 8.59
CA ALA A 52 -15.49 12.87 9.83
C ALA A 52 -16.80 13.36 10.48
N THR A 53 -17.62 12.42 10.96
CA THR A 53 -18.79 12.72 11.80
C THR A 53 -18.35 13.19 13.18
N ALA A 54 -19.23 13.90 13.89
CA ALA A 54 -18.96 14.32 15.26
C ALA A 54 -18.62 13.14 16.19
N SER A 55 -19.26 11.97 15.99
CA SER A 55 -18.96 10.73 16.71
C SER A 55 -17.59 10.14 16.37
N GLU A 56 -17.17 10.16 15.09
CA GLU A 56 -15.84 9.68 14.68
C GLU A 56 -14.73 10.60 15.20
N VAL A 57 -14.95 11.92 15.17
CA VAL A 57 -14.03 12.89 15.78
C VAL A 57 -13.98 12.70 17.29
N ALA A 58 -15.12 12.49 17.95
CA ALA A 58 -15.16 12.21 19.38
C ALA A 58 -14.43 10.91 19.71
N CYS A 59 -14.63 9.84 18.92
CA CYS A 59 -13.91 8.57 19.07
C CYS A 59 -12.39 8.74 18.91
N LEU A 60 -11.93 9.47 17.89
CA LEU A 60 -10.52 9.79 17.69
C LEU A 60 -9.88 10.49 18.90
N HIS A 61 -10.68 11.28 19.63
CA HIS A 61 -10.26 12.01 20.83
C HIS A 61 -10.62 11.29 22.14
N GLY A 62 -11.06 10.03 22.11
CA GLY A 62 -11.47 9.28 23.32
C GLY A 62 -12.69 9.88 24.04
N SER A 63 -13.47 10.72 23.36
CA SER A 63 -14.60 11.46 23.92
C SER A 63 -15.97 10.92 23.47
N GLY A 64 -15.98 9.82 22.71
CA GLY A 64 -17.20 9.20 22.18
C GLY A 64 -18.02 8.56 23.30
N ARG A 65 -19.32 8.85 23.37
CA ARG A 65 -20.26 8.24 24.33
C ARG A 65 -20.29 6.72 24.15
N ASP A 66 -19.75 6.01 25.12
CA ASP A 66 -20.07 4.60 25.39
C ASP A 66 -21.52 4.52 25.90
N ASP A 67 -22.47 4.32 24.99
CA ASP A 67 -23.85 3.96 25.35
C ASP A 67 -24.08 2.43 25.37
N ASP A 68 -23.02 1.61 25.41
CA ASP A 68 -23.17 0.18 25.65
C ASP A 68 -22.22 -0.33 26.75
N SER A 69 -22.79 -1.23 27.54
CA SER A 69 -22.36 -1.62 28.88
C SER A 69 -20.95 -2.19 28.98
N GLY A 70 -20.08 -1.50 29.73
CA GLY A 70 -18.80 -2.02 30.20
C GLY A 70 -17.89 -0.89 30.67
N ARG A 71 -17.85 -0.64 31.98
CA ARG A 71 -16.82 0.23 32.60
C ARG A 71 -15.46 -0.43 32.42
N ASP A 72 -14.78 -0.13 31.31
CA ASP A 72 -13.33 -0.18 31.23
C ASP A 72 -12.84 1.27 31.21
N ASP A 73 -12.05 1.63 32.20
CA ASP A 73 -11.47 2.96 32.37
C ASP A 73 -10.66 3.32 31.12
N ASP A 74 -11.00 4.42 30.43
CA ASP A 74 -10.33 4.84 29.18
C ASP A 74 -8.85 5.22 29.43
N SER A 75 -8.44 5.35 30.69
CA SER A 75 -7.04 5.53 31.11
C SER A 75 -6.17 4.27 31.04
N ASP A 76 -6.77 3.08 30.90
CA ASP A 76 -6.05 1.79 30.98
C ASP A 76 -5.77 1.15 29.60
N ARG A 77 -6.20 1.79 28.49
CA ARG A 77 -5.91 1.26 27.15
C ARG A 77 -4.50 1.66 26.72
N GLU A 78 -3.64 0.67 26.58
CA GLU A 78 -2.28 0.87 26.10
C GLU A 78 -2.30 1.44 24.66
N PRO A 79 -1.58 2.55 24.39
CA PRO A 79 -1.56 3.15 23.06
C PRO A 79 -0.96 2.19 22.04
N ILE A 80 -1.30 2.38 20.77
CA ILE A 80 -0.69 1.61 19.67
C ILE A 80 0.84 1.76 19.77
N PRO A 81 1.60 0.64 19.84
CA PRO A 81 3.06 0.68 19.96
C PRO A 81 3.72 1.57 18.90
N ASN A 82 4.80 2.26 19.27
CA ASN A 82 5.54 3.12 18.34
C ASN A 82 6.50 2.32 17.45
N ILE A 83 5.99 1.24 16.87
CA ILE A 83 6.74 0.29 16.05
C ILE A 83 6.14 0.32 14.65
N VAL A 84 6.99 0.39 13.62
CA VAL A 84 6.54 0.39 12.23
C VAL A 84 6.90 -0.93 11.55
N HIS A 85 5.94 -1.49 10.82
CA HIS A 85 6.08 -2.73 10.08
C HIS A 85 5.83 -2.50 8.60
N PHE A 86 6.74 -3.01 7.77
CA PHE A 86 6.61 -3.12 6.32
C PHE A 86 6.64 -4.58 5.91
N VAL A 87 5.99 -4.92 4.81
CA VAL A 87 6.08 -6.25 4.20
C VAL A 87 6.65 -6.16 2.78
N PHE A 88 7.68 -6.95 2.52
CA PHE A 88 8.31 -7.07 1.21
C PHE A 88 8.27 -8.50 0.68
N VAL A 89 7.53 -8.73 -0.40
CA VAL A 89 7.48 -10.03 -1.06
C VAL A 89 8.32 -9.98 -2.32
N GLN A 90 9.52 -10.58 -2.27
CA GLN A 90 10.42 -10.66 -3.42
C GLN A 90 10.00 -11.80 -4.34
N HIS A 91 9.65 -11.48 -5.59
CA HIS A 91 9.41 -12.49 -6.61
C HIS A 91 10.70 -12.91 -7.29
N LEU A 92 10.85 -14.22 -7.53
CA LEU A 92 12.00 -14.83 -8.17
C LEU A 92 11.57 -15.48 -9.51
N PRO A 93 12.38 -15.34 -10.58
CA PRO A 93 13.60 -14.51 -10.63
C PRO A 93 13.27 -13.01 -10.49
N ALA A 94 14.19 -12.27 -9.88
CA ALA A 94 14.03 -10.83 -9.69
C ALA A 94 13.90 -10.11 -11.04
N ARG A 95 13.06 -9.07 -11.11
CA ARG A 95 12.94 -8.27 -12.34
C ARG A 95 14.18 -7.40 -12.55
N ARG A 96 14.85 -7.02 -11.46
CA ARG A 96 16.11 -6.25 -11.46
C ARG A 96 17.22 -7.03 -10.76
N HIS A 97 18.19 -7.49 -11.55
CA HIS A 97 19.32 -8.25 -11.02
C HIS A 97 20.41 -7.36 -10.39
N GLU A 98 20.55 -6.11 -10.83
CA GLU A 98 21.71 -5.26 -10.49
C GLU A 98 21.70 -4.67 -9.07
N LEU A 99 20.57 -4.71 -8.36
CA LEU A 99 20.40 -4.06 -7.05
C LEU A 99 19.98 -5.02 -5.94
N GLY A 100 20.07 -6.34 -6.14
CA GLY A 100 19.63 -7.31 -5.13
C GLY A 100 18.10 -7.37 -5.02
N GLY A 101 17.38 -7.40 -6.15
CA GLY A 101 15.94 -7.63 -6.19
C GLY A 101 15.09 -6.45 -6.66
N ASP A 102 13.79 -6.53 -6.39
CA ASP A 102 12.78 -5.57 -6.84
C ASP A 102 12.66 -4.35 -5.89
N PHE A 103 13.28 -4.40 -4.71
CA PHE A 103 13.29 -3.28 -3.77
C PHE A 103 14.15 -2.13 -4.32
N GLY A 104 13.51 -1.01 -4.63
CA GLY A 104 14.11 0.13 -5.30
C GLY A 104 13.96 1.45 -4.55
N LEU A 105 13.94 2.53 -5.33
CA LEU A 105 13.90 3.90 -4.78
C LEU A 105 12.57 4.23 -4.09
N VAL A 106 11.44 3.75 -4.62
CA VAL A 106 10.12 4.07 -4.05
C VAL A 106 9.98 3.44 -2.67
N GLU A 107 10.34 2.16 -2.56
CA GLU A 107 10.32 1.40 -1.33
C GLU A 107 11.29 1.99 -0.31
N TYR A 108 12.48 2.39 -0.76
CA TYR A 108 13.44 3.12 0.06
C TYR A 108 12.87 4.43 0.62
N LEU A 109 12.19 5.23 -0.21
CA LEU A 109 11.60 6.50 0.20
C LEU A 109 10.46 6.29 1.20
N ALA A 110 9.64 5.25 1.05
CA ALA A 110 8.57 4.92 1.99
C ALA A 110 9.13 4.62 3.38
N VAL A 111 10.11 3.72 3.47
CA VAL A 111 10.75 3.38 4.76
C VAL A 111 11.47 4.59 5.35
N ARG A 112 12.22 5.34 4.52
CA ARG A 112 12.94 6.53 4.98
C ARG A 112 12.01 7.63 5.46
N ALA A 113 10.86 7.82 4.82
CA ALA A 113 9.85 8.78 5.25
C ALA A 113 9.27 8.41 6.62
N ALA A 114 8.97 7.13 6.86
CA ALA A 114 8.53 6.66 8.18
C ALA A 114 9.60 6.92 9.26
N MET A 115 10.88 6.60 8.99
CA MET A 115 12.00 6.87 9.91
C MET A 115 12.07 8.34 10.33
N VAL A 116 11.96 9.27 9.38
CA VAL A 116 12.16 10.70 9.62
C VAL A 116 10.93 11.35 10.22
N SER A 117 9.76 11.06 9.68
CA SER A 117 8.50 11.74 10.02
C SER A 117 7.87 11.18 11.29
N MET A 118 7.88 9.86 11.47
CA MET A 118 7.22 9.20 12.61
C MET A 118 8.17 8.96 13.79
N LYS A 119 9.48 8.88 13.54
CA LYS A 119 10.51 8.58 14.57
C LYS A 119 10.11 7.39 15.46
N PRO A 120 9.85 6.22 14.85
CA PRO A 120 9.46 5.04 15.60
C PRO A 120 10.60 4.52 16.47
N GLU A 121 10.26 3.75 17.49
CA GLU A 121 11.21 3.07 18.37
C GLU A 121 11.92 1.93 17.64
N ALA A 122 11.19 1.23 16.76
CA ALA A 122 11.72 0.18 15.91
C ALA A 122 11.02 0.17 14.54
N ILE A 123 11.75 -0.26 13.50
CA ILE A 123 11.18 -0.51 12.17
C ILE A 123 11.56 -1.90 11.72
N TYR A 124 10.57 -2.68 11.32
CA TYR A 124 10.72 -4.02 10.80
C TYR A 124 10.35 -4.08 9.33
N LEU A 125 11.24 -4.62 8.51
CA LEU A 125 10.92 -5.08 7.16
C LEU A 125 10.77 -6.60 7.20
N HIS A 126 9.51 -7.04 7.22
CA HIS A 126 9.15 -8.45 7.09
C HIS A 126 9.26 -8.86 5.63
N TYR A 127 10.12 -9.82 5.31
CA TYR A 127 10.34 -10.21 3.92
C TYR A 127 10.14 -11.70 3.67
N ARG A 128 9.81 -12.02 2.42
CA ARG A 128 9.69 -13.40 1.93
C ARG A 128 10.04 -13.52 0.46
N TYR A 129 10.66 -14.62 0.07
CA TYR A 129 10.87 -14.99 -1.33
C TYR A 129 9.67 -15.79 -1.87
N THR A 130 9.32 -15.55 -3.13
CA THR A 130 8.29 -16.32 -3.86
C THR A 130 8.81 -16.67 -5.23
N SER A 131 8.57 -17.89 -5.70
CA SER A 131 9.03 -18.36 -7.01
C SER A 131 8.07 -19.38 -7.57
N ARG A 132 8.02 -19.51 -8.90
CA ARG A 132 7.45 -20.71 -9.54
C ARG A 132 8.43 -21.87 -9.58
N ASP A 133 9.73 -21.56 -9.46
CA ASP A 133 10.83 -22.51 -9.39
C ASP A 133 11.17 -22.76 -7.91
N GLY A 134 10.84 -23.97 -7.44
CA GLY A 134 11.09 -24.38 -6.06
C GLY A 134 12.56 -24.64 -5.73
N ASP A 135 13.40 -24.90 -6.73
CA ASP A 135 14.84 -25.10 -6.53
C ASP A 135 15.51 -23.74 -6.31
N LEU A 136 15.18 -22.77 -7.15
CA LEU A 136 15.61 -21.38 -6.99
C LEU A 136 15.15 -20.79 -5.64
N LEU A 137 13.92 -21.10 -5.22
CA LEU A 137 13.42 -20.66 -3.91
C LEU A 137 14.27 -21.21 -2.77
N ARG A 138 14.52 -22.53 -2.76
CA ARG A 138 15.35 -23.19 -1.74
C ARG A 138 16.79 -22.68 -1.73
N GLU A 139 17.35 -22.43 -2.92
CA GLU A 139 18.68 -21.84 -3.04
C GLU A 139 18.73 -20.45 -2.39
N MET A 140 17.79 -19.56 -2.73
CA MET A 140 17.75 -18.21 -2.16
C MET A 140 17.50 -18.22 -0.66
N GLU A 141 16.63 -19.11 -0.16
CA GLU A 141 16.40 -19.29 1.28
C GLU A 141 17.66 -19.77 2.02
N ALA A 142 18.42 -20.71 1.43
CA ALA A 142 19.69 -21.19 1.99
C ALA A 142 20.78 -20.11 1.99
N GLN A 143 20.87 -19.29 0.93
CA GLN A 143 21.79 -18.15 0.90
C GLN A 143 21.47 -17.13 2.00
N ASP A 144 20.18 -16.90 2.25
CA ASP A 144 19.71 -15.99 3.29
C ASP A 144 20.06 -16.47 4.71
N GLU A 145 20.02 -17.78 4.96
CA GLU A 145 20.42 -18.39 6.24
C GLU A 145 21.90 -18.20 6.57
N ILE A 146 22.77 -18.22 5.54
CA ILE A 146 24.21 -17.99 5.70
C ILE A 146 24.59 -16.50 5.59
N GLY A 147 23.61 -15.60 5.56
CA GLY A 147 23.82 -14.15 5.54
C GLY A 147 24.18 -13.56 4.16
N ARG A 148 24.06 -14.34 3.08
CA ARG A 148 24.26 -13.92 1.68
C ARG A 148 22.95 -13.78 0.91
N GLY A 149 21.88 -13.49 1.64
CA GLY A 149 20.55 -13.33 1.06
C GLY A 149 20.46 -12.09 0.18
N MET A 150 19.78 -12.22 -0.96
CA MET A 150 19.56 -11.15 -1.94
C MET A 150 19.04 -9.85 -1.29
N ILE A 151 18.13 -9.96 -0.32
CA ILE A 151 17.56 -8.80 0.39
C ILE A 151 18.63 -8.05 1.20
N ARG A 152 19.55 -8.77 1.86
CA ARG A 152 20.62 -8.16 2.68
C ARG A 152 21.67 -7.48 1.82
N GLU A 153 21.91 -8.01 0.62
CA GLU A 153 22.86 -7.45 -0.34
C GLU A 153 22.26 -6.28 -1.15
N ASN A 154 20.97 -5.99 -0.99
CA ASN A 154 20.31 -4.90 -1.68
C ASN A 154 20.86 -3.53 -1.24
N GLY A 155 21.40 -2.77 -2.20
CA GLY A 155 22.06 -1.50 -1.92
C GLY A 155 21.13 -0.41 -1.36
N TRP A 156 19.83 -0.45 -1.64
CA TRP A 156 18.88 0.50 -1.05
C TRP A 156 18.59 0.16 0.41
N ILE A 157 18.39 -1.13 0.71
CA ILE A 157 18.17 -1.62 2.07
C ILE A 157 19.40 -1.34 2.95
N ALA A 158 20.61 -1.56 2.43
CA ALA A 158 21.86 -1.29 3.16
C ALA A 158 22.01 0.18 3.60
N ARG A 159 21.29 1.13 2.97
CA ARG A 159 21.30 2.57 3.32
C ARG A 159 20.30 2.92 4.43
N LEU A 160 19.42 1.99 4.82
CA LEU A 160 18.40 2.18 5.86
C LEU A 160 18.94 1.72 7.22
N THR A 161 19.82 2.53 7.82
CA THR A 161 20.42 2.25 9.13
C THR A 161 19.36 2.20 10.24
N GLY A 162 19.30 1.11 11.00
CA GLY A 162 18.29 0.91 12.05
C GLY A 162 17.00 0.22 11.58
N LEU A 163 16.97 -0.25 10.34
CA LEU A 163 15.93 -1.16 9.85
C LEU A 163 16.26 -2.60 10.26
N GLU A 164 15.31 -3.29 10.89
CA GLU A 164 15.43 -4.70 11.23
C GLU A 164 14.79 -5.58 10.14
N LEU A 165 15.57 -6.52 9.60
CA LEU A 165 15.11 -7.44 8.56
C LEU A 165 14.62 -8.74 9.21
N VAL A 166 13.35 -9.07 9.01
CA VAL A 166 12.72 -10.27 9.57
C VAL A 166 12.22 -11.16 8.45
N ARG A 167 12.77 -12.37 8.33
CA ARG A 167 12.28 -13.34 7.35
C ARG A 167 10.99 -13.98 7.86
N TYR A 168 9.91 -13.89 7.07
CA TYR A 168 8.65 -14.52 7.43
C TYR A 168 8.63 -16.01 7.06
N GLN A 169 8.62 -16.88 8.08
CA GLN A 169 8.66 -18.34 7.93
C GLN A 169 7.29 -19.03 8.00
N GLY A 170 6.20 -18.27 8.23
CA GLY A 170 4.87 -18.85 8.41
C GLY A 170 4.41 -19.70 7.22
N ALA A 171 3.66 -20.76 7.49
CA ALA A 171 3.04 -21.58 6.45
C ALA A 171 1.94 -20.77 5.75
N ILE A 172 2.11 -20.53 4.44
CA ILE A 172 1.11 -19.86 3.62
C ILE A 172 0.29 -20.93 2.92
N LYS A 173 -1.04 -20.80 2.94
CA LYS A 173 -1.92 -21.72 2.22
C LYS A 173 -1.51 -21.74 0.74
N HIS A 174 -1.31 -22.94 0.19
CA HIS A 174 -0.84 -23.17 -1.19
C HIS A 174 -1.68 -22.50 -2.30
N GLU A 175 -2.87 -22.00 -1.95
CA GLU A 175 -3.79 -21.31 -2.85
C GLU A 175 -3.41 -19.83 -3.08
N LEU A 176 -2.58 -19.23 -2.23
CA LEU A 176 -2.15 -17.84 -2.36
C LEU A 176 -1.00 -17.72 -3.37
N LYS A 177 -1.34 -17.64 -4.66
CA LYS A 177 -0.35 -17.52 -5.75
C LYS A 177 0.17 -16.08 -5.95
N HIS A 178 -0.51 -15.09 -5.39
CA HIS A 178 -0.23 -13.67 -5.63
C HIS A 178 0.44 -13.02 -4.42
N ALA A 179 1.51 -12.26 -4.69
CA ALA A 179 2.27 -11.53 -3.67
C ALA A 179 1.39 -10.63 -2.79
N ALA A 180 0.34 -10.02 -3.36
CA ALA A 180 -0.60 -9.18 -2.63
C ALA A 180 -1.33 -9.95 -1.51
N HIS A 181 -1.82 -11.16 -1.78
CA HIS A 181 -2.50 -11.96 -0.75
C HIS A 181 -1.54 -12.47 0.33
N ILE A 182 -0.30 -12.76 -0.04
CA ILE A 182 0.76 -13.10 0.91
C ILE A 182 1.02 -11.92 1.83
N ALA A 183 1.14 -10.71 1.27
CA ALA A 183 1.33 -9.50 2.04
C ALA A 183 0.15 -9.24 2.99
N ASP A 184 -1.09 -9.47 2.54
CA ASP A 184 -2.29 -9.36 3.39
C ASP A 184 -2.25 -10.29 4.60
N GLU A 185 -1.85 -11.56 4.42
CA GLU A 185 -1.74 -12.50 5.54
C GLU A 185 -0.65 -12.07 6.53
N ILE A 186 0.54 -11.73 6.02
CA ILE A 186 1.69 -11.33 6.85
C ILE A 186 1.33 -10.07 7.63
N ARG A 187 0.74 -9.07 6.99
CA ARG A 187 0.29 -7.82 7.59
C ARG A 187 -0.61 -8.04 8.79
N LEU A 188 -1.68 -8.83 8.61
CA LEU A 188 -2.63 -9.12 9.68
C LEU A 188 -1.96 -9.91 10.82
N ARG A 189 -1.10 -10.87 10.49
CA ARG A 189 -0.40 -11.67 11.50
C ARG A 189 0.58 -10.83 12.30
N VAL A 190 1.36 -9.97 11.64
CA VAL A 190 2.31 -9.06 12.28
C VAL A 190 1.59 -8.10 13.22
N LEU A 191 0.53 -7.45 12.74
CA LEU A 191 -0.28 -6.55 13.58
C LEU A 191 -0.91 -7.29 14.77
N TYR A 192 -1.40 -8.51 14.55
CA TYR A 192 -1.95 -9.31 15.63
C TYR A 192 -0.90 -9.69 16.68
N GLN A 193 0.30 -10.09 16.26
CA GLN A 193 1.36 -10.58 17.15
C GLN A 193 2.13 -9.46 17.85
N HIS A 194 2.38 -8.35 17.16
CA HIS A 194 3.30 -7.30 17.61
C HIS A 194 2.61 -5.95 17.85
N GLY A 195 1.37 -5.79 17.38
CA GLY A 195 0.71 -4.49 17.34
C GLY A 195 1.45 -3.51 16.42
N GLY A 196 1.38 -2.24 16.78
CA GLY A 196 2.11 -1.17 16.11
C GLY A 196 1.41 -0.66 14.86
N VAL A 197 2.19 -0.10 13.94
CA VAL A 197 1.73 0.55 12.73
C VAL A 197 2.24 -0.22 11.52
N TYR A 198 1.33 -0.68 10.67
CA TYR A 198 1.67 -1.25 9.37
C TYR A 198 1.60 -0.19 8.27
N MET A 199 2.55 -0.24 7.34
CA MET A 199 2.59 0.56 6.13
C MET A 199 3.01 -0.27 4.91
N ASP A 200 2.33 -0.09 3.78
CA ASP A 200 2.81 -0.59 2.49
C ASP A 200 4.07 0.17 2.05
N LEU A 201 4.87 -0.48 1.21
CA LEU A 201 6.14 0.06 0.71
C LEU A 201 5.98 1.18 -0.35
N ASP A 202 4.76 1.56 -0.68
CA ASP A 202 4.42 2.71 -1.52
C ASP A 202 3.75 3.85 -0.73
N VAL A 203 3.64 3.71 0.60
CA VAL A 203 3.05 4.74 1.47
C VAL A 203 4.15 5.65 2.04
N ILE A 204 4.07 6.94 1.71
CA ILE A 204 5.00 7.96 2.21
C ILE A 204 4.42 8.66 3.45
N ALA A 205 5.05 8.47 4.61
CA ALA A 205 4.68 9.18 5.84
C ALA A 205 5.17 10.64 5.81
N LEU A 206 4.25 11.60 5.73
CA LEU A 206 4.57 13.04 5.68
C LEU A 206 4.61 13.73 7.04
N ARG A 207 4.05 13.11 8.08
CA ARG A 207 3.91 13.69 9.43
C ARG A 207 3.98 12.63 10.51
N ASP A 208 4.22 13.07 11.74
CA ASP A 208 4.12 12.22 12.93
C ASP A 208 2.67 11.72 13.14
N TRP A 209 2.53 10.45 13.53
CA TRP A 209 1.25 9.78 13.78
C TRP A 209 0.99 9.53 15.28
N SER A 210 1.78 10.13 16.18
CA SER A 210 1.60 9.99 17.63
C SER A 210 0.16 10.26 18.12
N SER A 211 -0.56 11.18 17.48
CA SER A 211 -1.98 11.46 17.79
C SER A 211 -2.91 10.31 17.41
N LEU A 212 -2.67 9.65 16.27
CA LEU A 212 -3.44 8.49 15.84
C LEU A 212 -3.18 7.27 16.72
N ARG A 213 -1.95 7.12 17.23
CA ARG A 213 -1.60 6.00 18.13
C ARG A 213 -2.29 6.04 19.49
N ARG A 214 -2.74 7.23 19.91
CA ARG A 214 -3.49 7.43 21.16
C ARG A 214 -5.00 7.23 20.99
N ALA A 215 -5.47 7.01 19.77
CA ALA A 215 -6.88 6.72 19.53
C ALA A 215 -7.22 5.33 20.11
N PRO A 216 -8.43 5.15 20.68
CA PRO A 216 -8.87 3.87 21.17
C PRO A 216 -9.05 2.86 20.03
N GLY A 217 -8.62 1.61 20.25
CA GLY A 217 -8.88 0.49 19.34
C GLY A 217 -7.96 0.42 18.12
N VAL A 218 -8.56 0.31 16.92
CA VAL A 218 -7.86 0.09 15.65
C VAL A 218 -8.07 1.29 14.73
N VAL A 219 -6.97 1.81 14.17
CA VAL A 219 -7.00 2.91 13.20
C VAL A 219 -6.69 2.35 11.81
N LEU A 220 -7.54 2.64 10.83
CA LEU A 220 -7.34 2.24 9.43
C LEU A 220 -7.36 3.45 8.51
N GLY A 221 -6.64 3.36 7.40
CA GLY A 221 -6.71 4.34 6.33
C GLY A 221 -8.11 4.38 5.69
N HIS A 222 -8.49 5.54 5.16
CA HIS A 222 -9.64 5.70 4.28
C HIS A 222 -9.16 5.99 2.85
N GLU A 223 -9.86 5.45 1.85
CA GLU A 223 -9.62 5.67 0.42
C GLU A 223 -10.95 5.87 -0.33
N GLY A 224 -10.91 6.58 -1.47
CA GLY A 224 -12.07 6.71 -2.35
C GLY A 224 -13.04 7.83 -1.99
N GLY A 225 -12.55 8.95 -1.43
CA GLY A 225 -13.36 10.14 -1.22
C GLY A 225 -14.00 10.25 0.16
N ASN A 226 -15.27 10.63 0.25
CA ASN A 226 -16.01 10.62 1.51
C ASN A 226 -16.74 9.28 1.68
N ARG A 227 -16.21 8.39 2.53
CA ARG A 227 -16.78 7.05 2.82
C ARG A 227 -16.71 6.04 1.65
N GLY A 228 -15.79 6.22 0.69
CA GLY A 228 -15.56 5.29 -0.42
C GLY A 228 -15.06 3.89 -0.03
N GLY A 229 -14.24 3.77 1.01
CA GLY A 229 -13.84 2.48 1.56
C GLY A 229 -12.72 2.57 2.59
N LEU A 230 -12.44 1.43 3.25
CA LEU A 230 -11.29 1.29 4.14
C LEU A 230 -10.07 0.84 3.34
N CYS A 231 -8.93 1.46 3.62
CA CYS A 231 -7.65 1.19 2.99
C CYS A 231 -6.77 0.36 3.91
N ASN A 232 -6.33 -0.76 3.39
CA ASN A 232 -5.52 -1.76 4.07
C ASN A 232 -4.03 -1.45 4.04
N ALA A 233 -3.62 -0.49 3.20
CA ALA A 233 -2.23 -0.11 2.98
C ALA A 233 -1.58 0.59 4.18
N ARG A 234 -2.41 1.11 5.10
CA ARG A 234 -1.94 1.71 6.35
C ARG A 234 -2.95 1.47 7.46
N GLY A 235 -2.46 1.05 8.62
CA GLY A 235 -3.30 0.83 9.80
C GLY A 235 -2.47 0.60 11.04
N GLY A 236 -3.09 0.75 12.21
CA GLY A 236 -2.45 0.48 13.49
C GLY A 236 -3.40 -0.16 14.48
N ALA A 237 -2.87 -1.04 15.32
CA ALA A 237 -3.61 -1.76 16.33
C ALA A 237 -2.74 -2.01 17.57
N ALA A 238 -3.36 -2.13 18.73
CA ALA A 238 -2.71 -2.75 19.88
C ALA A 238 -2.46 -4.24 19.60
N GLY A 239 -1.30 -4.76 20.00
CA GLY A 239 -0.98 -6.18 19.83
C GLY A 239 -1.81 -7.07 20.74
N ALA A 240 -1.97 -8.34 20.39
CA ALA A 240 -2.48 -9.33 21.32
C ALA A 240 -1.38 -9.58 22.37
N GLY A 241 -1.57 -9.07 23.60
CA GLY A 241 -0.61 -9.25 24.69
C GLY A 241 -0.15 -10.70 24.86
N ASP A 242 1.09 -10.87 25.33
CA ASP A 242 1.84 -12.12 25.47
C ASP A 242 1.02 -13.33 25.93
N GLY A 243 0.41 -14.01 24.97
CA GLY A 243 -0.38 -15.23 25.15
C GLY A 243 0.00 -16.33 24.18
N VAL A 244 1.14 -16.21 23.48
CA VAL A 244 1.60 -17.23 22.53
C VAL A 244 3.05 -17.58 22.86
N SER A 245 3.21 -18.70 23.57
CA SER A 245 4.49 -19.37 23.74
C SER A 245 5.14 -19.64 22.39
N SER A 246 6.44 -19.38 22.34
CA SER A 246 7.40 -19.81 21.32
C SER A 246 7.01 -21.14 20.65
N VAL A 247 6.91 -21.13 19.32
CA VAL A 247 7.05 -22.31 18.45
C VAL A 247 8.19 -22.05 17.49
#